data_AF-A0A0Q5Q1C0-F1
#
_entry.id   AF-A0A0Q5Q1C0-F1
#
_cell.length_a   1.000
_cell.length_b   1.000
_cell.length_c   1.000
_cell.angle_alpha   90.00
_cell.angle_beta   90.00
_cell.angle_gamma   90.00
#
_symmetry.space_group_name_H-M   'P 1'
#
loop_
_entity.id
_entity.type
_entity.pdbx_description
1 polymer ?
#
loop_
_entity_poly.entity_id
_entity_poly.type
_entity_poly.pdbx_seq_one_letter_code
_entity_poly.pdbx_strand_id
1 'polypeptide(L)'
;MIVYDVKDGSQRETFAHIEKAGAADEAIFFYECVDQMLARAIAPFRDRVVTIPIMFGKDGPLAPAVARCPSNPAGWAHVKWSDGDWIRDVAADQAHHPVRLWTATMFPQDNAGEDDALALKDPDAVWGAQIRAGARMIMTNQPTALMRYLRKPAGS
;
A
#
# COMPACT_ATOMS: atom_id res chain seq x y z
N MET A 1 -2.40 12.80 9.50
CA MET A 1 -2.15 12.05 8.24
C MET A 1 -3.47 11.61 7.62
N ILE A 2 -3.68 11.93 6.35
CA ILE A 2 -4.91 11.70 5.56
C ILE A 2 -4.50 11.05 4.23
N VAL A 3 -5.20 9.99 3.84
CA VAL A 3 -4.97 9.29 2.56
C VAL A 3 -5.92 9.86 1.51
N TYR A 4 -5.36 10.26 0.37
CA TYR A 4 -6.07 10.73 -0.81
C TYR A 4 -5.92 9.69 -1.92
N ASP A 5 -6.97 8.92 -2.14
CA ASP A 5 -7.04 7.92 -3.21
C ASP A 5 -7.77 8.50 -4.44
N VAL A 6 -7.12 9.44 -5.12
CA VAL A 6 -7.68 10.17 -6.28
C VAL A 6 -7.42 9.38 -7.56
N LYS A 7 -8.49 8.95 -8.23
CA LYS A 7 -8.46 8.03 -9.38
C LYS A 7 -8.60 8.68 -10.75
N ASP A 8 -8.68 10.00 -10.82
CA ASP A 8 -8.81 10.76 -12.06
C ASP A 8 -7.61 11.73 -12.24
N GLY A 9 -7.61 12.62 -13.22
CA GLY A 9 -6.51 13.57 -13.43
C GLY A 9 -6.46 14.75 -12.44
N SER A 10 -7.33 14.79 -11.42
CA SER A 10 -7.47 15.93 -10.50
C SER A 10 -6.47 15.95 -9.35
N GLN A 11 -5.45 15.08 -9.32
CA GLN A 11 -4.48 15.04 -8.22
C GLN A 11 -3.79 16.39 -8.00
N ARG A 12 -3.50 17.13 -9.08
CA ARG A 12 -2.87 18.46 -8.99
C ARG A 12 -3.77 19.49 -8.32
N GLU A 13 -5.04 19.48 -8.68
CA GLU A 13 -6.05 20.36 -8.08
C GLU A 13 -6.26 20.01 -6.60
N THR A 14 -6.36 18.71 -6.31
CA THR A 14 -6.45 18.21 -4.94
C THR A 14 -5.23 18.64 -4.11
N PHE A 15 -4.03 18.49 -4.65
CA PHE A 15 -2.80 18.93 -3.98
C PHE A 15 -2.78 20.46 -3.77
N ALA A 16 -3.19 21.26 -4.76
CA ALA A 16 -3.26 22.71 -4.60
C ALA A 16 -4.21 23.14 -3.47
N HIS A 17 -5.34 22.44 -3.30
CA HIS A 17 -6.25 22.69 -2.18
C HIS A 17 -5.66 22.29 -0.83
N ILE A 18 -4.99 21.14 -0.76
CA ILE A 18 -4.30 20.67 0.45
C ILE A 18 -3.18 21.64 0.84
N GLU A 19 -2.39 22.10 -0.14
CA GLU A 19 -1.31 23.06 0.07
C GLU A 19 -1.86 24.38 0.60
N LYS A 20 -2.94 24.91 0.00
CA LYS A 20 -3.61 26.13 0.46
C LYS A 20 -4.16 25.98 1.89
N ALA A 21 -4.57 24.78 2.27
CA ALA A 21 -5.04 24.47 3.62
C ALA A 21 -3.90 24.25 4.63
N GLY A 22 -2.63 24.27 4.20
CA GLY A 22 -1.48 24.01 5.07
C GLY A 22 -1.36 22.56 5.54
N ALA A 23 -1.98 21.61 4.82
CA ALA A 23 -2.08 20.21 5.23
C ALA A 23 -1.20 19.25 4.40
N ALA A 24 -0.24 19.78 3.63
CA ALA A 24 0.61 18.98 2.73
C ALA A 24 1.43 17.93 3.49
N ASP A 25 1.96 18.26 4.66
CA ASP A 25 2.76 17.35 5.49
C ASP A 25 1.94 16.20 6.10
N GLU A 26 0.61 16.28 6.02
CA GLU A 26 -0.29 15.24 6.47
C GLU A 26 -0.84 14.39 5.32
N ALA A 27 -0.57 14.73 4.06
CA ALA A 27 -1.19 14.07 2.91
C ALA A 27 -0.37 12.87 2.41
N ILE A 28 -1.07 11.77 2.14
CA ILE A 28 -0.57 10.64 1.36
C ILE A 28 -1.37 10.55 0.07
N PHE A 29 -0.69 10.47 -1.07
CA PHE A 29 -1.33 10.18 -2.36
C PHE A 29 -0.98 8.77 -2.84
N PHE A 30 -2.01 8.07 -3.30
CA PHE A 30 -1.82 6.90 -4.15
C PHE A 30 -1.94 7.26 -5.62
N TYR A 31 -1.23 6.51 -6.46
CA TYR A 31 -1.38 6.58 -7.91
C TYR A 31 -0.96 5.27 -8.56
N GLU A 32 -1.57 4.92 -9.69
CA GLU A 32 -1.14 3.76 -10.46
C GLU A 32 0.04 4.17 -11.34
N CYS A 33 1.21 3.60 -11.08
CA CYS A 33 2.44 3.99 -11.77
C CYS A 33 2.44 3.64 -13.27
N VAL A 34 1.72 2.57 -13.64
CA VAL A 34 1.57 2.14 -15.03
C VAL A 34 0.61 3.03 -15.81
N ASP A 35 -0.25 3.79 -15.13
CA ASP A 35 -1.11 4.80 -15.74
C ASP A 35 -0.32 6.10 -15.96
N GLN A 36 -0.05 6.40 -17.23
CA GLN A 36 0.73 7.59 -17.62
C GLN A 36 0.02 8.91 -17.28
N MET A 37 -1.31 8.94 -17.25
CA MET A 37 -2.06 10.13 -16.88
C MET A 37 -1.85 10.42 -15.38
N LEU A 38 -2.08 9.42 -14.53
CA LEU A 38 -1.93 9.57 -13.08
C LEU A 38 -0.47 9.83 -12.68
N ALA A 39 0.49 9.13 -13.30
CA ALA A 39 1.91 9.35 -13.07
C ALA A 39 2.35 10.79 -13.42
N ARG A 40 1.87 11.35 -14.55
CA ARG A 40 2.14 12.75 -14.93
C ARG A 40 1.43 13.75 -14.02
N ALA A 41 0.25 13.40 -13.51
CA ALA A 41 -0.49 14.26 -12.60
C ALA A 41 0.26 14.45 -11.28
N ILE A 42 0.82 13.38 -10.70
CA ILE A 42 1.57 13.40 -9.44
C ILE A 42 2.99 13.99 -9.58
N ALA A 43 3.66 13.78 -10.72
CA ALA A 43 5.08 14.12 -10.89
C ALA A 43 5.50 15.53 -10.38
N PRO A 44 4.73 16.63 -10.58
CA PRO A 44 5.15 17.97 -10.14
C PRO A 44 5.23 18.18 -8.63
N PHE A 45 4.57 17.36 -7.82
CA PHE A 45 4.51 17.54 -6.37
C PHE A 45 4.89 16.27 -5.59
N ARG A 46 5.28 15.20 -6.30
CA ARG A 46 5.62 13.88 -5.72
C ARG A 46 6.60 13.98 -4.55
N ASP A 47 7.60 14.83 -4.66
CA ASP A 47 8.68 14.94 -3.67
C ASP A 47 8.31 15.87 -2.50
N ARG A 48 7.13 16.51 -2.56
CA ARG A 48 6.62 17.44 -1.53
C ARG A 48 5.64 16.82 -0.55
N VAL A 49 5.10 15.65 -0.88
CA VAL A 49 4.13 14.91 -0.06
C VAL A 49 4.47 13.43 -0.06
N VAL A 50 3.88 12.67 0.85
CA VAL A 50 4.01 11.21 0.80
C VAL A 50 3.27 10.70 -0.43
N THR A 51 3.97 9.95 -1.28
CA THR A 51 3.40 9.32 -2.48
C THR A 51 3.77 7.86 -2.53
N ILE A 52 2.76 7.01 -2.63
CA ILE A 52 2.93 5.56 -2.64
C ILE A 52 2.28 5.01 -3.92
N PRO A 53 3.06 4.49 -4.87
CA PRO A 53 2.53 3.91 -6.10
C PRO A 53 1.77 2.62 -5.81
N ILE A 54 0.65 2.44 -6.49
CA ILE A 54 -0.11 1.19 -6.53
C ILE A 54 0.55 0.27 -7.55
N MET A 55 0.80 -0.97 -7.14
CA MET A 55 1.37 -2.04 -7.96
C MET A 55 0.48 -3.27 -7.87
N PHE A 56 0.31 -3.98 -9.00
CA PHE A 56 -0.54 -5.15 -9.05
C PHE A 56 0.28 -6.42 -9.29
N GLY A 57 -0.05 -7.50 -8.59
CA GLY A 57 0.65 -8.77 -8.76
C GLY A 57 0.53 -9.37 -10.17
N LYS A 58 -0.56 -9.04 -10.87
CA LYS A 58 -0.74 -9.41 -12.30
C LYS A 58 0.32 -8.79 -13.23
N ASP A 59 1.01 -7.72 -12.80
CA ASP A 59 2.03 -7.04 -13.59
C ASP A 59 3.43 -7.65 -13.40
N GLY A 60 3.54 -8.75 -12.63
CA GLY A 60 4.75 -9.52 -12.41
C GLY A 60 5.38 -9.33 -11.03
N PRO A 61 6.68 -9.66 -10.87
CA PRO A 61 7.38 -9.55 -9.59
C PRO A 61 7.44 -8.10 -9.08
N LEU A 62 7.37 -7.95 -7.75
CA LEU A 62 7.31 -6.63 -7.11
C LEU A 62 8.61 -5.83 -7.26
N ALA A 63 9.78 -6.44 -7.07
CA ALA A 63 11.05 -5.71 -7.05
C ALA A 63 11.33 -4.93 -8.36
N PRO A 64 11.14 -5.51 -9.55
CA PRO A 64 11.21 -4.74 -10.81
C PRO A 64 10.19 -3.61 -10.90
N ALA A 65 8.98 -3.77 -10.36
CA ALA A 65 7.95 -2.72 -10.37
C ALA A 65 8.37 -1.54 -9.47
N VAL A 66 8.88 -1.82 -8.27
CA VAL A 66 9.41 -0.80 -7.35
C VAL A 66 10.56 -0.01 -7.97
N ALA A 67 11.47 -0.67 -8.70
CA ALA A 67 12.56 0.00 -9.38
C ALA A 67 12.11 0.99 -10.47
N ARG A 68 10.93 0.78 -11.07
CA ARG A 68 10.37 1.64 -12.12
C ARG A 68 9.45 2.74 -11.58
N CYS A 69 8.93 2.55 -10.37
CA CYS A 69 7.82 3.34 -9.84
C CYS A 69 8.26 4.17 -8.62
N PRO A 70 8.53 5.47 -8.80
CA PRO A 70 9.09 6.30 -7.74
C PRO A 70 8.07 6.53 -6.61
N SER A 71 8.45 6.20 -5.38
CA SER A 71 7.73 6.58 -4.16
C SER A 71 8.45 7.71 -3.43
N ASN A 72 7.69 8.45 -2.63
CA ASN A 72 8.23 9.36 -1.63
C ASN A 72 7.62 9.02 -0.25
N PRO A 73 8.40 8.54 0.73
CA PRO A 73 9.82 8.19 0.64
C PRO A 73 10.03 6.96 -0.26
N ALA A 74 11.24 6.80 -0.79
CA ALA A 74 11.57 5.70 -1.70
C ALA A 74 11.35 4.30 -1.07
N GLY A 75 11.07 3.28 -1.89
CA GLY A 75 10.92 1.89 -1.44
C GLY A 75 9.58 1.56 -0.78
N TRP A 76 8.56 2.39 -0.97
CA TRP A 76 7.18 2.07 -0.61
C TRP A 76 6.36 1.61 -1.82
N ALA A 77 5.43 0.69 -1.58
CA ALA A 77 4.45 0.22 -2.56
C ALA A 77 3.11 -0.04 -1.88
N HIS A 78 2.02 0.41 -2.49
CA HIS A 78 0.69 -0.10 -2.19
C HIS A 78 0.43 -1.27 -3.13
N VAL A 79 0.17 -2.46 -2.60
CA VAL A 79 0.09 -3.67 -3.42
C VAL A 79 -1.32 -4.24 -3.43
N LYS A 80 -1.71 -4.74 -4.61
CA LYS A 80 -2.97 -5.46 -4.85
C LYS A 80 -2.67 -6.74 -5.60
N TRP A 81 -3.29 -7.85 -5.21
CA TRP A 81 -3.03 -9.15 -5.84
C TRP A 81 -4.25 -10.06 -5.83
N SER A 82 -4.32 -10.96 -6.80
CA SER A 82 -5.38 -11.98 -6.92
C SER A 82 -4.86 -13.40 -6.69
N ASP A 83 -3.54 -13.60 -6.77
CA ASP A 83 -2.87 -14.89 -6.58
C ASP A 83 -2.16 -14.91 -5.23
N GLY A 84 -2.56 -15.82 -4.33
CA GLY A 84 -1.97 -15.96 -3.01
C GLY A 84 -0.50 -16.40 -3.04
N ASP A 85 -0.02 -17.03 -4.12
CA ASP A 85 1.41 -17.34 -4.26
C ASP A 85 2.24 -16.06 -4.41
N TRP A 86 1.69 -15.03 -5.05
CA TRP A 86 2.42 -13.79 -5.31
C TRP A 86 2.89 -13.10 -4.00
N ILE A 87 2.04 -13.03 -2.96
CA ILE A 87 2.44 -12.41 -1.69
C ILE A 87 3.45 -13.26 -0.92
N ARG A 88 3.43 -14.59 -1.11
CA ARG A 88 4.45 -15.51 -0.57
C ARG A 88 5.80 -15.30 -1.24
N ASP A 89 5.81 -15.14 -2.55
CA ASP A 89 7.03 -14.83 -3.31
C ASP A 89 7.60 -13.48 -2.89
N VAL A 90 6.74 -12.46 -2.72
CA VAL A 90 7.15 -11.16 -2.17
C VAL A 90 7.78 -11.33 -0.79
N ALA A 91 7.20 -12.15 0.09
CA ALA A 91 7.77 -12.41 1.42
C ALA A 91 9.14 -13.09 1.35
N ALA A 92 9.32 -14.05 0.44
CA ALA A 92 10.58 -14.73 0.24
C ALA A 92 11.67 -13.80 -0.31
N ASP A 93 11.29 -12.80 -1.11
CA ASP A 93 12.22 -11.86 -1.75
C ASP A 93 12.62 -10.67 -0.85
N GLN A 94 11.92 -10.42 0.26
CA GLN A 94 12.21 -9.28 1.16
C GLN A 94 13.66 -9.22 1.66
N ALA A 95 14.35 -10.36 1.80
CA ALA A 95 15.74 -10.41 2.23
C ALA A 95 16.72 -9.86 1.19
N HIS A 96 16.36 -9.94 -0.10
CA HIS A 96 17.18 -9.47 -1.22
C HIS A 96 16.72 -8.10 -1.71
N HIS A 97 15.41 -7.87 -1.71
CA HIS A 97 14.76 -6.68 -2.21
C HIS A 97 13.77 -6.15 -1.15
N PRO A 98 14.25 -5.44 -0.11
CA PRO A 98 13.37 -4.96 0.95
C PRO A 98 12.43 -3.87 0.42
N VAL A 99 11.12 -4.07 0.59
CA VAL A 99 10.07 -3.12 0.19
C VAL A 99 9.10 -2.93 1.35
N ARG A 100 8.77 -1.68 1.67
CA ARG A 100 7.73 -1.35 2.65
C ARG A 100 6.36 -1.39 2.00
N LEU A 101 5.53 -2.34 2.42
CA LEU A 101 4.22 -2.52 1.83
C LEU A 101 3.14 -1.76 2.60
N TRP A 102 2.26 -1.14 1.83
CA TRP A 102 0.90 -0.82 2.24
C TRP A 102 -0.04 -1.87 1.66
N THR A 103 -0.68 -2.67 2.49
CA THR A 103 -1.68 -3.66 2.06
C THR A 103 -3.09 -3.24 2.47
N ALA A 104 -4.10 -3.88 1.91
CA ALA A 104 -5.49 -3.65 2.29
C ALA A 104 -6.21 -4.99 2.53
N THR A 105 -7.06 -5.04 3.55
CA THR A 105 -7.92 -6.19 3.88
C THR A 105 -9.41 -5.87 3.81
N MET A 106 -9.76 -4.68 3.30
CA MET A 106 -11.14 -4.22 3.20
C MET A 106 -11.96 -5.00 2.16
N PHE A 107 -11.32 -5.40 1.06
CA PHE A 107 -12.00 -6.06 -0.05
C PHE A 107 -11.22 -7.28 -0.56
N PRO A 108 -11.89 -8.42 -0.78
CA PRO A 108 -11.22 -9.67 -1.15
C PRO A 108 -10.51 -9.61 -2.51
N GLN A 109 -10.91 -8.72 -3.42
CA GLN A 109 -10.31 -8.64 -4.76
C GLN A 109 -8.94 -7.94 -4.75
N ASP A 110 -8.63 -7.23 -3.66
CA ASP A 110 -7.36 -6.52 -3.51
C ASP A 110 -6.25 -7.40 -2.90
N ASN A 111 -6.59 -8.59 -2.38
CA ASN A 111 -5.66 -9.40 -1.59
C ASN A 111 -5.90 -10.92 -1.67
N ALA A 112 -6.24 -11.43 -2.86
CA ALA A 112 -6.46 -12.86 -3.12
C ALA A 112 -7.52 -13.53 -2.22
N GLY A 113 -8.52 -12.77 -1.76
CA GLY A 113 -9.60 -13.24 -0.91
C GLY A 113 -9.31 -13.14 0.59
N GLU A 114 -8.12 -12.73 1.02
CA GLU A 114 -7.69 -12.65 2.41
C GLU A 114 -8.24 -11.41 3.15
N ASP A 115 -9.56 -11.24 3.16
CA ASP A 115 -10.22 -10.05 3.70
C ASP A 115 -10.33 -10.01 5.25
N ASP A 116 -10.92 -8.94 5.77
CA ASP A 116 -11.15 -8.74 7.20
C ASP A 116 -12.02 -9.83 7.84
N ALA A 117 -12.95 -10.46 7.10
CA ALA A 117 -13.79 -11.52 7.65
C ALA A 117 -12.97 -12.78 7.92
N LEU A 118 -11.96 -13.07 7.10
CA LEU A 118 -10.98 -14.12 7.37
C LEU A 118 -9.99 -13.69 8.46
N ALA A 119 -9.51 -12.45 8.45
CA ALA A 119 -8.57 -11.96 9.46
C ALA A 119 -9.14 -12.01 10.89
N LEU A 120 -10.45 -11.82 11.06
CA LEU A 120 -11.12 -11.97 12.35
C LEU A 120 -11.16 -13.42 12.86
N LYS A 121 -11.09 -14.40 11.97
CA LYS A 121 -11.07 -15.84 12.31
C LYS A 121 -9.64 -16.33 12.54
N ASP A 122 -8.73 -15.94 11.65
CA ASP A 122 -7.32 -16.31 11.67
C ASP A 122 -6.45 -15.09 11.31
N PRO A 123 -6.11 -14.24 12.29
CA PRO A 123 -5.35 -13.02 12.04
C PRO A 123 -3.89 -13.31 11.62
N ASP A 124 -3.32 -14.45 12.00
CA ASP A 124 -1.95 -14.82 11.65
C ASP A 124 -1.83 -15.30 10.19
N ALA A 125 -2.88 -15.95 9.68
CA ALA A 125 -2.99 -16.32 8.27
C ALA A 125 -3.16 -15.11 7.35
N VAL A 126 -3.82 -14.03 7.80
CA VAL A 126 -4.07 -12.83 6.99
C VAL A 126 -3.10 -11.69 7.31
N TRP A 127 -3.30 -11.00 8.43
CA TRP A 127 -2.46 -9.86 8.80
C TRP A 127 -1.02 -10.30 9.08
N GLY A 128 -0.83 -11.44 9.75
CA GLY A 128 0.49 -12.00 10.00
C GLY A 128 1.25 -12.34 8.71
N ALA A 129 0.57 -12.91 7.71
CA ALA A 129 1.18 -13.20 6.42
C ALA A 129 1.62 -11.93 5.69
N GLN A 130 0.77 -10.89 5.68
CA GLN A 130 1.11 -9.60 5.09
C GLN A 130 2.28 -8.91 5.82
N ILE A 131 2.34 -9.00 7.16
CA ILE A 131 3.46 -8.46 7.95
C ILE A 131 4.77 -9.19 7.61
N ARG A 132 4.74 -10.53 7.50
CA ARG A 132 5.89 -11.34 7.04
C ARG A 132 6.30 -10.96 5.63
N ALA A 133 5.35 -10.60 4.77
CA ALA A 133 5.62 -10.12 3.41
C ALA A 133 6.21 -8.70 3.34
N GLY A 134 6.38 -8.00 4.46
CA GLY A 134 6.95 -6.65 4.50
C GLY A 134 5.92 -5.54 4.68
N ALA A 135 4.66 -5.87 5.02
CA ALA A 135 3.69 -4.86 5.38
C ALA A 135 4.16 -4.01 6.57
N ARG A 136 4.04 -2.70 6.39
CA ARG A 136 4.28 -1.66 7.40
C ARG A 136 3.05 -0.79 7.61
N MET A 137 2.09 -0.82 6.68
CA MET A 137 0.76 -0.25 6.82
C MET A 137 -0.27 -1.26 6.30
N ILE A 138 -1.37 -1.42 7.03
CA ILE A 138 -2.52 -2.26 6.65
C ILE A 138 -3.77 -1.39 6.74
N MET A 139 -4.51 -1.29 5.63
CA MET A 139 -5.79 -0.60 5.55
C MET A 139 -6.94 -1.60 5.72
N THR A 140 -7.78 -1.41 6.73
CA THR A 140 -8.77 -2.38 7.20
C THR A 140 -10.08 -1.69 7.64
N ASN A 141 -11.21 -2.39 7.48
CA ASN A 141 -12.50 -2.02 8.08
C ASN A 141 -12.62 -2.48 9.55
N GLN A 142 -11.62 -3.20 10.07
CA GLN A 142 -11.56 -3.73 11.44
C GLN A 142 -10.38 -3.16 12.25
N PRO A 143 -10.21 -1.81 12.31
CA PRO A 143 -9.02 -1.20 12.92
C PRO A 143 -8.84 -1.59 14.40
N THR A 144 -9.92 -1.71 15.16
CA THR A 144 -9.85 -2.12 16.57
C THR A 144 -9.32 -3.56 16.73
N ALA A 145 -9.73 -4.48 15.85
CA ALA A 145 -9.27 -5.87 15.91
C ALA A 145 -7.81 -6.00 15.46
N LEU A 146 -7.41 -5.30 14.39
CA LEU A 146 -6.03 -5.21 13.96
C LEU A 146 -5.14 -4.65 15.08
N MET A 147 -5.56 -3.57 15.74
CA MET A 147 -4.80 -2.99 16.86
C MET A 147 -4.64 -3.96 18.04
N ARG A 148 -5.64 -4.81 18.33
CA ARG A 148 -5.50 -5.86 19.36
C ARG A 148 -4.50 -6.92 18.93
N TYR A 149 -4.54 -7.33 17.66
CA TYR A 149 -3.60 -8.29 17.09
C TYR A 149 -2.16 -7.77 17.17
N LEU A 150 -1.91 -6.54 16.71
CA LEU A 150 -0.58 -5.92 16.69
C LEU A 150 0.01 -5.66 18.09
N ARG A 151 -0.83 -5.56 19.13
CA ARG A 151 -0.38 -5.39 20.52
C ARG A 151 0.02 -6.69 21.19
N LYS A 152 -0.25 -7.85 20.59
CA LYS A 152 0.22 -9.13 21.12
C LYS A 152 1.76 -9.17 21.04
N PRO A 153 2.45 -9.62 22.11
CA PRO A 153 3.87 -9.89 22.02
C PRO A 153 4.14 -10.90 20.90
N ALA A 154 5.18 -10.68 20.11
CA ALA A 154 5.59 -11.67 19.12
C ALA A 154 5.98 -12.97 19.85
N GLY A 155 5.17 -14.03 19.70
CA GLY A 155 5.46 -15.37 20.23
C GLY A 155 4.62 -15.87 21.42
N SER A 156 3.41 -15.35 21.63
CA SER A 156 2.43 -15.95 22.58
C SER A 156 1.60 -17.06 21.95
#